data_AF-A0AAW8U751-F1
#
_entry.id   AF-A0AAW8U751-F1
#
_cell.length_a   1.000
_cell.length_b   1.000
_cell.length_c   1.000
_cell.angle_alpha   90.00
_cell.angle_beta   90.00
_cell.angle_gamma   90.00
#
_symmetry.space_group_name_H-M   'P 1'
#
loop_
_entity.id
_entity.type
_entity.pdbx_description
1 polymer ?
#
loop_
_entity_poly.entity_id
_entity_poly.type
_entity_poly.pdbx_seq_one_letter_code
_entity_poly.pdbx_strand_id
1 'polypeptide(L)'
;MRKSFVKIISIGLLSLLLVSCGKNDTYDQSMQKAKEAINEEKFEEAESFVDLALESRPKEEEAKNYQKQIQSYNKAMAFKKKKETKNAVIKLDEVIKVKEGSIQLVEYAKKEKEKLKEEKDKHKNEKNKENKKDKKSKKEKETRDTLWNTSKADKLREFMVGFSQAMDQNYKEYNPSQNVDLYGIKLPSVVLNGEWKMAVNEQEVQLEWSETGEGNKPYQLVAVYSDADTQPYLKKHVYFFVIENGTPKVFVTQQNQGNDQNYLYFNETQNADIKNGFAQIVNGGQAAKMPEKSSTKEYKDNKLLAAKVLVKQFESYGGNPNDAIDNSTDTTYSLMKEPSMEIWTTGVYLPEDVTIITGSPLAAGMFTYHNNGDGTVTMYPVPSHYQDKDWDDPELGKQMAQDVIANKKVIDISNVSDEMASKMATIIENDI
;
A
#
# COMPACT_ATOMS: atom_id res chain seq x y z
N MET A 1 -37.52 7.28 -54.92
CA MET A 1 -37.28 5.85 -55.17
C MET A 1 -35.79 5.55 -54.95
N ARG A 2 -35.44 4.95 -53.81
CA ARG A 2 -34.35 3.97 -53.57
C ARG A 2 -33.87 4.07 -52.12
N LYS A 3 -34.00 2.94 -51.45
CA LYS A 3 -33.82 2.69 -50.02
C LYS A 3 -32.33 2.72 -49.66
N SER A 4 -32.03 3.37 -48.53
CA SER A 4 -30.76 3.27 -47.83
C SER A 4 -30.63 1.88 -47.19
N PHE A 5 -29.50 1.20 -47.44
CA PHE A 5 -29.10 -0.01 -46.75
C PHE A 5 -28.23 0.39 -45.55
N VAL A 6 -28.75 0.20 -44.33
CA VAL A 6 -27.96 0.20 -43.11
C VAL A 6 -27.51 -1.25 -42.87
N LYS A 7 -26.20 -1.49 -42.88
CA LYS A 7 -25.60 -2.75 -42.42
C LYS A 7 -25.66 -2.77 -40.90
N ILE A 8 -26.51 -3.62 -40.33
CA ILE A 8 -26.49 -3.99 -38.92
C ILE A 8 -25.36 -4.99 -38.74
N ILE A 9 -24.29 -4.59 -38.06
CA ILE A 9 -23.29 -5.51 -37.51
C ILE A 9 -23.86 -5.98 -36.17
N SER A 10 -24.44 -7.18 -36.17
CA SER A 10 -24.74 -7.92 -34.94
C SER A 10 -23.42 -8.25 -34.25
N ILE A 11 -23.06 -7.48 -33.23
CA ILE A 11 -22.10 -7.93 -32.22
C ILE A 11 -22.87 -8.93 -31.37
N GLY A 12 -22.53 -10.21 -31.53
CA GLY A 12 -23.10 -11.29 -30.76
C GLY A 12 -22.87 -11.04 -29.27
N LEU A 13 -23.97 -10.94 -28.53
CA LEU A 13 -23.98 -11.25 -27.10
C LEU A 13 -23.32 -12.63 -26.96
N LEU A 14 -22.10 -12.67 -26.44
CA LEU A 14 -21.56 -13.89 -25.87
C LEU A 14 -22.32 -14.09 -24.55
N SER A 15 -23.50 -14.71 -24.69
CA SER A 15 -24.29 -15.24 -23.61
C SER A 15 -23.41 -16.20 -22.82
N LEU A 16 -22.94 -15.76 -21.65
CA LEU A 16 -22.42 -16.64 -20.61
C LEU A 16 -23.55 -17.59 -20.21
N LEU A 17 -23.50 -18.77 -20.81
CA LEU A 17 -24.29 -19.92 -20.41
C LEU A 17 -23.98 -20.19 -18.94
N LEU A 18 -25.03 -20.09 -18.13
CA LEU A 18 -25.12 -20.66 -16.80
C LEU A 18 -24.78 -22.15 -16.90
N VAL A 19 -23.53 -22.51 -16.60
CA VAL A 19 -23.22 -23.87 -16.19
C VAL A 19 -23.62 -23.97 -14.72
N SER A 20 -24.88 -24.38 -14.55
CA SER A 20 -25.33 -25.06 -13.35
C SER A 20 -24.54 -26.38 -13.24
N CYS A 21 -23.64 -26.49 -12.26
CA CYS A 21 -23.23 -27.76 -11.66
C CYS A 21 -22.33 -27.55 -10.43
N GLY A 22 -22.74 -28.08 -9.29
CA GLY A 22 -21.87 -28.50 -8.18
C GLY A 22 -21.46 -27.40 -7.20
N LYS A 23 -21.42 -27.73 -5.91
CA LYS A 23 -20.83 -26.91 -4.85
C LYS A 23 -19.36 -26.63 -5.20
N ASN A 24 -19.04 -25.47 -5.79
CA ASN A 24 -17.65 -25.10 -6.07
C ASN A 24 -17.01 -24.62 -4.78
N ASP A 25 -15.96 -25.32 -4.35
CA ASP A 25 -15.08 -24.84 -3.30
C ASP A 25 -14.26 -23.66 -3.83
N THR A 26 -14.18 -22.56 -3.07
CA THR A 26 -13.40 -21.36 -3.38
C THR A 26 -11.95 -21.69 -3.72
N TYR A 27 -11.40 -22.78 -3.16
CA TYR A 27 -10.08 -23.32 -3.51
C TYR A 27 -9.97 -23.75 -4.98
N ASP A 28 -10.88 -24.61 -5.46
CA ASP A 28 -10.79 -25.23 -6.79
C ASP A 28 -10.91 -24.18 -7.90
N GLN A 29 -11.81 -23.20 -7.71
CA GLN A 29 -11.99 -22.10 -8.64
C GLN A 29 -10.74 -21.21 -8.71
N SER A 30 -10.13 -20.90 -7.57
CA SER A 30 -8.94 -20.07 -7.49
C SER A 30 -7.74 -20.78 -8.13
N MET A 31 -7.55 -22.07 -7.85
CA MET A 31 -6.52 -22.88 -8.51
C MET A 31 -6.72 -23.01 -10.02
N GLN A 32 -7.96 -23.08 -10.50
CA GLN A 32 -8.24 -23.08 -11.94
C GLN A 32 -7.81 -21.76 -12.59
N LYS A 33 -8.20 -20.62 -12.00
CA LYS A 33 -7.81 -19.30 -12.51
C LYS A 33 -6.29 -19.09 -12.47
N ALA A 34 -5.61 -19.60 -11.45
CA ALA A 34 -4.15 -19.60 -11.41
C ALA A 34 -3.54 -20.37 -12.59
N LYS A 35 -4.07 -21.55 -12.90
CA LYS A 35 -3.62 -22.38 -14.04
C LYS A 35 -3.85 -21.66 -15.38
N GLU A 36 -5.01 -21.02 -15.55
CA GLU A 36 -5.33 -20.21 -16.74
C GLU A 36 -4.38 -19.02 -16.88
N ALA A 37 -4.16 -18.25 -15.81
CA ALA A 37 -3.25 -17.12 -15.80
C ALA A 37 -1.80 -17.53 -16.12
N ILE A 38 -1.33 -18.69 -15.63
CA ILE A 38 -0.01 -19.23 -16.01
C ILE A 38 0.06 -19.51 -17.52
N ASN A 39 -0.97 -20.13 -18.10
CA ASN A 39 -1.00 -20.42 -19.55
C ASN A 39 -1.01 -19.15 -20.39
N GLU A 40 -1.58 -18.06 -19.88
CA GLU A 40 -1.58 -16.73 -20.48
C GLU A 40 -0.32 -15.92 -20.17
N GLU A 41 0.68 -16.51 -19.49
CA GLU A 41 1.92 -15.85 -19.04
C GLU A 41 1.69 -14.64 -18.10
N LYS A 42 0.53 -14.59 -17.42
CA LYS A 42 0.16 -13.58 -16.42
C LYS A 42 0.55 -14.03 -15.02
N PHE A 43 1.86 -14.09 -14.76
CA PHE A 43 2.39 -14.71 -13.55
C PHE A 43 2.05 -13.98 -12.24
N GLU A 44 1.81 -12.67 -12.28
CA GLU A 44 1.36 -11.90 -11.10
C GLU A 44 -0.11 -12.19 -10.76
N GLU A 45 -0.99 -12.27 -11.76
CA GLU A 45 -2.39 -12.69 -11.57
C GLU A 45 -2.45 -14.15 -11.08
N ALA A 46 -1.59 -15.02 -11.63
CA ALA A 46 -1.48 -16.39 -11.18
C ALA A 46 -1.07 -16.50 -9.70
N GLU A 47 -0.14 -15.66 -9.23
CA GLU A 47 0.27 -15.62 -7.81
C GLU A 47 -0.91 -15.28 -6.91
N SER A 48 -1.69 -14.25 -7.29
CA SER A 48 -2.87 -13.82 -6.54
C SER A 48 -3.94 -14.91 -6.45
N PHE A 49 -4.20 -15.62 -7.54
CA PHE A 49 -5.17 -16.73 -7.50
C PHE A 49 -4.69 -17.92 -6.66
N VAL A 50 -3.38 -18.15 -6.57
CA VAL A 50 -2.82 -19.17 -5.67
C VAL A 50 -2.93 -18.74 -4.21
N ASP A 51 -2.72 -17.46 -3.91
CA ASP A 51 -2.88 -16.93 -2.55
C ASP A 51 -4.33 -17.05 -2.07
N LEU A 52 -5.30 -16.71 -2.93
CA LEU A 52 -6.73 -16.88 -2.65
C LEU A 52 -7.09 -18.36 -2.40
N ALA A 53 -6.48 -19.28 -3.15
CA ALA A 53 -6.64 -20.71 -2.90
C ALA A 53 -6.09 -21.09 -1.50
N LEU A 54 -4.90 -20.60 -1.12
CA LEU A 54 -4.29 -20.88 0.17
C LEU A 54 -5.02 -20.22 1.36
N GLU A 55 -5.70 -19.09 1.16
CA GLU A 55 -6.58 -18.51 2.19
C GLU A 55 -7.75 -19.43 2.50
N SER A 56 -8.37 -20.00 1.46
CA SER A 56 -9.46 -20.96 1.60
C SER A 56 -8.99 -22.30 2.18
N ARG A 57 -7.82 -22.79 1.76
CA ARG A 57 -7.26 -24.07 2.22
C ARG A 57 -5.73 -23.98 2.41
N PRO A 58 -5.25 -23.52 3.57
CA PRO A 58 -3.82 -23.20 3.79
C PRO A 58 -2.89 -24.40 3.89
N LYS A 59 -3.45 -25.62 3.99
CA LYS A 59 -2.69 -26.86 4.09
C LYS A 59 -2.50 -27.57 2.76
N GLU A 60 -3.06 -27.05 1.67
CA GLU A 60 -2.97 -27.69 0.35
C GLU A 60 -1.58 -27.54 -0.26
N GLU A 61 -0.88 -28.66 -0.40
CA GLU A 61 0.52 -28.67 -0.85
C GLU A 61 0.67 -28.33 -2.34
N GLU A 62 -0.30 -28.68 -3.20
CA GLU A 62 -0.29 -28.28 -4.62
C GLU A 62 -0.24 -26.76 -4.75
N ALA A 63 -1.10 -26.04 -4.01
CA ALA A 63 -1.15 -24.58 -4.06
C ALA A 63 0.15 -23.95 -3.53
N LYS A 64 0.72 -24.46 -2.44
CA LYS A 64 2.03 -24.01 -1.94
C LYS A 64 3.16 -24.24 -2.95
N ASN A 65 3.10 -25.34 -3.70
CA ASN A 65 4.08 -25.64 -4.73
C ASN A 65 3.96 -24.68 -5.91
N TYR A 66 2.74 -24.37 -6.35
CA TYR A 66 2.48 -23.32 -7.34
C TYR A 66 3.01 -21.97 -6.87
N GLN A 67 2.74 -21.58 -5.62
CA GLN A 67 3.19 -20.32 -5.03
C GLN A 67 4.72 -20.21 -5.07
N LYS A 68 5.43 -21.25 -4.60
CA LYS A 68 6.90 -21.31 -4.64
C LYS A 68 7.44 -21.18 -6.06
N GLN A 69 6.83 -21.86 -7.03
CA GLN A 69 7.25 -21.80 -8.43
C GLN A 69 7.04 -20.42 -9.05
N ILE A 70 5.87 -19.82 -8.84
CA ILE A 70 5.55 -18.49 -9.37
C ILE A 70 6.51 -17.44 -8.77
N GLN A 71 6.73 -17.47 -7.45
CA GLN A 71 7.65 -16.57 -6.77
C GLN A 71 9.10 -16.69 -7.27
N SER A 72 9.60 -17.92 -7.42
CA SER A 72 10.94 -18.14 -7.96
C SER A 72 11.03 -17.73 -9.43
N TYR A 73 9.98 -17.94 -10.22
CA TYR A 73 9.94 -17.52 -11.62
C TYR A 73 9.94 -15.98 -11.76
N ASN A 74 9.11 -15.28 -10.99
CA ASN A 74 9.04 -13.81 -10.96
C ASN A 74 10.38 -13.20 -10.54
N LYS A 75 11.04 -13.77 -9.50
CA LYS A 75 12.40 -13.37 -9.09
C LYS A 75 13.42 -13.62 -10.19
N ALA A 76 13.34 -14.74 -10.92
CA ALA A 76 14.23 -15.00 -12.04
C ALA A 76 14.09 -13.96 -13.16
N MET A 77 12.86 -13.56 -13.49
CA MET A 77 12.60 -12.52 -14.49
C MET A 77 13.11 -11.15 -14.05
N ALA A 78 12.98 -10.82 -12.76
CA ALA A 78 13.55 -9.60 -12.17
C ALA A 78 15.09 -9.58 -12.29
N PHE A 79 15.77 -10.69 -11.97
CA PHE A 79 17.23 -10.80 -12.15
C PHE A 79 17.64 -10.73 -13.62
N LYS A 80 16.86 -11.33 -14.53
CA LYS A 80 17.10 -11.24 -15.98
C LYS A 80 17.04 -9.78 -16.45
N LYS A 81 16.04 -9.01 -16.01
CA LYS A 81 15.91 -7.57 -16.32
C LYS A 81 17.12 -6.75 -15.84
N LYS A 82 17.68 -7.12 -14.68
CA LYS A 82 18.91 -6.51 -14.12
C LYS A 82 20.21 -7.01 -14.76
N LYS A 83 20.13 -7.89 -15.77
CA LYS A 83 21.28 -8.57 -16.40
C LYS A 83 22.11 -9.42 -15.43
N GLU A 84 21.53 -9.84 -14.31
CA GLU A 84 22.15 -10.71 -13.32
C GLU A 84 21.96 -12.19 -13.69
N THR A 85 22.56 -12.61 -14.81
CA THR A 85 22.30 -13.93 -15.43
C THR A 85 22.52 -15.11 -14.48
N LYS A 86 23.50 -15.05 -13.59
CA LYS A 86 23.76 -16.14 -12.61
C LYS A 86 22.60 -16.29 -11.62
N ASN A 87 22.11 -15.17 -11.08
CA ASN A 87 21.01 -15.17 -10.10
C ASN A 87 19.69 -15.55 -10.77
N ALA A 88 19.46 -15.10 -12.00
CA ALA A 88 18.31 -15.52 -12.81
C ALA A 88 18.30 -17.05 -12.99
N VAL A 89 19.43 -17.65 -13.40
CA VAL A 89 19.54 -19.11 -13.59
C VAL A 89 19.30 -19.88 -12.29
N ILE A 90 19.84 -19.41 -11.16
CA ILE A 90 19.60 -20.04 -9.85
C ILE A 90 18.10 -20.08 -9.53
N LYS A 91 17.40 -18.97 -9.75
CA LYS A 91 15.96 -18.90 -9.50
C LYS A 91 15.13 -19.75 -10.47
N LEU A 92 15.50 -19.82 -11.75
CA LEU A 92 14.89 -20.77 -12.69
C LEU A 92 15.10 -22.23 -12.25
N ASP A 93 16.25 -22.57 -11.69
CA ASP A 93 16.51 -23.91 -11.16
C ASP A 93 15.66 -24.23 -9.92
N GLU A 94 15.33 -23.23 -9.09
CA GLU A 94 14.37 -23.40 -8.00
C GLU A 94 12.97 -23.76 -8.54
N VAL A 95 12.49 -23.09 -9.60
CA VAL A 95 11.21 -23.40 -10.24
C VAL A 95 11.17 -24.85 -10.74
N ILE A 96 12.24 -25.30 -11.39
CA ILE A 96 12.35 -26.65 -11.98
C ILE A 96 12.42 -27.76 -10.91
N LYS A 97 12.95 -27.45 -9.72
CA LYS A 97 13.13 -28.43 -8.63
C LYS A 97 11.85 -28.72 -7.86
N VAL A 98 10.87 -27.80 -7.86
CA VAL A 98 9.60 -28.02 -7.19
C VAL A 98 8.84 -29.15 -7.90
N LYS A 99 8.54 -30.21 -7.15
CA LYS A 99 7.71 -31.34 -7.62
C LYS A 99 6.24 -31.05 -7.31
N GLU A 100 5.33 -31.66 -8.05
CA GLU A 100 3.88 -31.55 -7.79
C GLU A 100 3.38 -30.09 -7.76
N GLY A 101 3.90 -29.29 -8.69
CA GLY A 101 3.45 -27.94 -8.99
C GLY A 101 3.04 -27.79 -10.46
N SER A 102 3.06 -26.58 -10.99
CA SER A 102 2.79 -26.28 -12.40
C SER A 102 3.88 -26.85 -13.32
N ILE A 103 3.49 -27.78 -14.18
CA ILE A 103 4.34 -28.30 -15.26
C ILE A 103 4.66 -27.20 -16.27
N GLN A 104 3.69 -26.34 -16.58
CA GLN A 104 3.83 -25.24 -17.53
C GLN A 104 4.91 -24.24 -17.08
N LEU A 105 4.94 -23.87 -15.79
CA LEU A 105 6.00 -23.00 -15.24
C LEU A 105 7.39 -23.64 -15.33
N VAL A 106 7.49 -24.97 -15.17
CA VAL A 106 8.76 -25.69 -15.36
C VAL A 106 9.21 -25.62 -16.82
N GLU A 107 8.30 -25.73 -17.78
CA GLU A 107 8.60 -25.59 -19.21
C GLU A 107 9.07 -24.17 -19.55
N TYR A 108 8.37 -23.14 -19.07
CA TYR A 108 8.81 -21.76 -19.22
C TYR A 108 10.18 -21.54 -18.59
N ALA A 109 10.43 -22.07 -17.40
CA ALA A 109 11.72 -21.91 -16.73
C ALA A 109 12.87 -22.57 -17.50
N LYS A 110 12.64 -23.76 -18.06
CA LYS A 110 13.62 -24.44 -18.94
C LYS A 110 13.89 -23.62 -20.21
N LYS A 111 12.84 -23.12 -20.87
CA LYS A 111 12.95 -22.30 -22.09
C LYS A 111 13.74 -21.01 -21.83
N GLU A 112 13.46 -20.33 -20.73
CA GLU A 112 14.19 -19.12 -20.33
C GLU A 112 15.66 -19.42 -19.99
N LYS A 113 15.94 -20.57 -19.36
CA LYS A 113 17.30 -21.00 -19.05
C LYS A 113 18.12 -21.28 -20.32
N GLU A 114 17.53 -21.85 -21.37
CA GLU A 114 18.21 -22.06 -22.65
C GLU A 114 18.50 -20.74 -23.37
N LYS A 115 17.54 -19.79 -23.40
CA LYS A 115 17.78 -18.44 -23.96
C LYS A 115 18.96 -17.74 -23.28
N LEU A 116 19.07 -17.85 -21.95
CA LEU A 116 20.18 -17.26 -21.19
C LEU A 116 21.55 -17.91 -21.47
N LYS A 117 21.59 -19.16 -21.94
CA LYS A 117 22.83 -19.82 -22.40
C LYS A 117 23.23 -19.32 -23.78
N GLU A 118 22.28 -19.20 -24.71
CA GLU A 118 22.53 -18.71 -26.07
C GLU A 118 23.03 -17.24 -26.08
N GLU A 119 22.50 -16.39 -25.22
CA GLU A 119 22.97 -14.99 -25.05
C GLU A 119 24.41 -14.93 -24.51
N LYS A 120 24.81 -15.90 -23.68
CA LYS A 120 26.17 -15.99 -23.12
C LYS A 120 27.19 -16.43 -24.19
N ASP A 121 26.77 -17.26 -25.13
CA ASP A 121 27.63 -17.73 -26.23
C ASP A 121 27.79 -16.66 -27.33
N LYS A 122 26.76 -15.84 -27.59
CA LYS A 122 26.87 -14.65 -28.47
C LYS A 122 27.81 -13.58 -27.90
N HIS A 123 27.82 -13.37 -26.58
CA HIS A 123 28.71 -12.41 -25.93
C HIS A 123 30.18 -12.84 -25.79
N LYS A 124 30.54 -14.08 -26.18
CA LYS A 124 31.92 -14.57 -26.18
C LYS A 124 32.72 -14.16 -27.43
N ASN A 125 32.06 -13.65 -28.48
CA ASN A 125 32.70 -13.24 -29.75
C ASN A 125 32.89 -11.71 -29.93
N GLU A 126 32.51 -10.86 -28.98
CA GLU A 126 32.62 -9.38 -29.11
C GLU A 126 33.34 -8.70 -27.93
N LYS A 127 34.37 -9.33 -27.36
CA LYS A 127 35.28 -8.66 -26.42
C LYS A 127 36.70 -8.61 -26.95
N ASN A 128 36.94 -7.67 -27.86
CA ASN A 128 38.25 -7.04 -28.03
C ASN A 128 38.06 -5.55 -28.35
N LYS A 129 38.74 -4.71 -27.57
CA LYS A 129 38.63 -3.24 -27.43
C LYS A 129 37.46 -2.83 -26.52
N GLU A 130 37.64 -2.07 -25.45
CA GLU A 130 38.75 -1.20 -25.06
C GLU A 130 38.68 -0.98 -23.55
N ASN A 131 39.85 -0.90 -22.92
CA ASN A 131 39.98 -0.73 -21.49
C ASN A 131 41.06 0.34 -21.28
N LYS A 132 40.68 1.58 -20.93
CA LYS A 132 41.36 2.44 -19.94
C LYS A 132 40.87 3.88 -19.91
N LYS A 133 40.77 4.36 -18.65
CA LYS A 133 41.01 5.74 -18.15
C LYS A 133 39.89 6.76 -18.37
N ASP A 134 39.51 7.63 -17.43
CA ASP A 134 40.25 8.17 -16.28
C ASP A 134 39.34 8.59 -15.09
N LYS A 135 39.96 8.64 -13.91
CA LYS A 135 39.46 9.30 -12.70
C LYS A 135 39.46 10.83 -12.85
N LYS A 136 38.51 11.45 -12.13
CA LYS A 136 38.54 12.77 -11.47
C LYS A 136 37.92 13.96 -12.24
N SER A 137 36.80 14.46 -11.74
CA SER A 137 36.81 15.77 -11.05
C SER A 137 35.60 15.92 -10.12
N LYS A 138 35.88 15.98 -8.81
CA LYS A 138 35.02 16.65 -7.83
C LYS A 138 35.12 18.13 -8.19
N LYS A 139 34.07 18.68 -8.81
CA LYS A 139 33.87 20.13 -8.86
C LYS A 139 32.92 20.46 -7.72
N GLU A 140 33.47 20.99 -6.64
CA GLU A 140 32.73 21.87 -5.75
C GLU A 140 32.15 22.98 -6.62
N LYS A 141 30.85 22.86 -6.90
CA LYS A 141 30.06 23.93 -7.47
C LYS A 141 29.59 24.75 -6.27
N GLU A 142 29.94 26.03 -6.27
CA GLU A 142 29.39 27.04 -5.36
C GLU A 142 27.89 26.77 -5.16
N THR A 143 27.50 26.55 -3.91
CA THR A 143 26.11 26.38 -3.49
C THR A 143 25.37 27.68 -3.76
N ARG A 144 24.76 27.79 -4.95
CA ARG A 144 23.55 28.61 -5.07
C ARG A 144 22.52 27.99 -4.13
N ASP A 145 21.93 28.80 -3.26
CA ASP A 145 20.89 28.38 -2.34
C ASP A 145 19.57 28.19 -3.12
N THR A 146 19.52 27.13 -3.92
CA THR A 146 18.31 26.71 -4.63
C THR A 146 17.35 26.02 -3.67
N LEU A 147 16.06 26.05 -3.98
CA LEU A 147 15.02 25.48 -3.12
C LEU A 147 15.24 23.99 -2.80
N TRP A 148 15.81 23.24 -3.75
CA TRP A 148 16.27 21.86 -3.59
C TRP A 148 17.74 21.70 -3.99
N ASN A 149 18.45 20.78 -3.35
CA ASN A 149 19.82 20.41 -3.69
C ASN A 149 20.19 19.05 -3.07
N THR A 150 21.40 18.55 -3.36
CA THR A 150 21.85 17.24 -2.87
C THR A 150 21.88 17.13 -1.34
N SER A 151 22.22 18.21 -0.62
CA SER A 151 22.22 18.18 0.86
C SER A 151 20.81 18.03 1.42
N LYS A 152 19.81 18.68 0.81
CA LYS A 152 18.40 18.52 1.15
C LYS A 152 17.90 17.11 0.79
N ALA A 153 18.33 16.56 -0.34
CA ALA A 153 18.02 15.18 -0.72
C ALA A 153 18.63 14.14 0.25
N ASP A 154 19.86 14.35 0.74
CA ASP A 154 20.47 13.50 1.77
C ASP A 154 19.67 13.53 3.08
N LYS A 155 19.26 14.73 3.52
CA LYS A 155 18.39 14.88 4.70
C LYS A 155 17.04 14.18 4.50
N LEU A 156 16.46 14.24 3.30
CA LEU A 156 15.20 13.55 3.00
C LEU A 156 15.38 12.04 3.00
N ARG A 157 16.48 11.50 2.46
CA ARG A 157 16.80 10.07 2.56
C ARG A 157 16.87 9.61 4.01
N GLU A 158 17.60 10.33 4.85
CA GLU A 158 17.71 10.02 6.28
C GLU A 158 16.34 10.08 6.97
N PHE A 159 15.57 11.13 6.71
CA PHE A 159 14.19 11.26 7.18
C PHE A 159 13.32 10.07 6.77
N MET A 160 13.37 9.67 5.49
CA MET A 160 12.54 8.57 4.98
C MET A 160 12.94 7.20 5.51
N VAL A 161 14.19 6.99 5.94
CA VAL A 161 14.60 5.80 6.69
C VAL A 161 13.91 5.77 8.05
N GLY A 162 13.89 6.91 8.76
CA GLY A 162 13.11 7.02 10.00
C GLY A 162 11.62 6.78 9.76
N PHE A 163 11.08 7.33 8.66
CA PHE A 163 9.66 7.26 8.35
C PHE A 163 9.23 5.83 8.09
N SER A 164 10.04 5.11 7.31
CA SER A 164 9.91 3.68 7.08
C SER A 164 9.85 2.90 8.40
N GLN A 165 10.76 3.18 9.33
CA GLN A 165 10.81 2.49 10.61
C GLN A 165 9.61 2.80 11.52
N ALA A 166 9.17 4.06 11.56
CA ALA A 166 8.05 4.44 12.42
C ALA A 166 6.72 3.86 11.92
N MET A 167 6.54 3.77 10.60
CA MET A 167 5.31 3.27 9.98
C MET A 167 5.29 1.75 9.81
N ASP A 168 6.37 1.04 10.18
CA ASP A 168 6.60 -0.37 9.83
C ASP A 168 6.40 -0.66 8.33
N GLN A 169 6.91 0.23 7.49
CA GLN A 169 6.79 0.21 6.04
C GLN A 169 8.18 0.40 5.42
N ASN A 170 8.46 -0.17 4.25
CA ASN A 170 9.80 -0.09 3.65
C ASN A 170 9.82 0.83 2.43
N TYR A 171 9.93 2.14 2.66
CA TYR A 171 9.99 3.13 1.58
C TYR A 171 11.36 3.16 0.91
N LYS A 172 11.37 3.06 -0.42
CA LYS A 172 12.55 3.22 -1.27
C LYS A 172 12.44 4.46 -2.13
N GLU A 173 13.59 5.07 -2.43
CA GLU A 173 13.69 6.22 -3.33
C GLU A 173 13.62 5.76 -4.80
N TYR A 174 12.86 6.49 -5.61
CA TYR A 174 12.68 6.28 -7.05
C TYR A 174 12.88 7.60 -7.81
N ASN A 175 13.17 7.50 -9.11
CA ASN A 175 13.48 8.63 -9.98
C ASN A 175 13.17 8.28 -11.45
N PRO A 176 13.29 9.21 -12.42
CA PRO A 176 12.95 8.93 -13.81
C PRO A 176 13.75 7.77 -14.45
N SER A 177 14.95 7.46 -13.95
CA SER A 177 15.74 6.32 -14.41
C SER A 177 15.46 5.01 -13.67
N GLN A 178 14.83 5.09 -12.49
CA GLN A 178 14.49 3.97 -11.61
C GLN A 178 13.05 4.14 -11.11
N ASN A 179 12.10 3.56 -11.83
CA ASN A 179 10.68 3.71 -11.55
C ASN A 179 10.19 2.70 -10.51
N VAL A 180 9.22 3.11 -9.70
CA VAL A 180 8.37 2.20 -8.93
C VAL A 180 7.29 1.62 -9.83
N ASP A 181 6.87 0.40 -9.52
CA ASP A 181 5.69 -0.24 -10.12
C ASP A 181 4.49 -0.15 -9.17
N LEU A 182 3.56 0.76 -9.46
CA LEU A 182 2.29 0.85 -8.77
C LEU A 182 1.21 0.23 -9.66
N TYR A 183 0.90 -1.04 -9.44
CA TYR A 183 -0.15 -1.76 -10.17
C TYR A 183 0.02 -1.78 -11.71
N GLY A 184 1.26 -1.84 -12.18
CA GLY A 184 1.62 -1.77 -13.60
C GLY A 184 2.03 -0.37 -14.07
N ILE A 185 1.73 0.68 -13.29
CA ILE A 185 2.06 2.08 -13.61
C ILE A 185 3.49 2.39 -13.16
N LYS A 186 4.36 2.79 -14.10
CA LYS A 186 5.79 3.06 -13.85
C LYS A 186 6.05 4.51 -13.46
N LEU A 187 6.02 4.80 -12.17
CA LEU A 187 6.20 6.16 -11.65
C LEU A 187 7.66 6.48 -11.28
N PRO A 188 8.13 7.71 -11.50
CA PRO A 188 7.38 8.86 -12.03
C PRO A 188 7.36 8.97 -13.57
N SER A 189 7.99 8.08 -14.33
CA SER A 189 8.23 8.31 -15.76
C SER A 189 6.95 8.49 -16.59
N VAL A 190 5.92 7.67 -16.33
CA VAL A 190 4.68 7.73 -17.11
C VAL A 190 3.88 9.02 -16.88
N VAL A 191 4.04 9.66 -15.72
CA VAL A 191 3.42 10.99 -15.49
C VAL A 191 4.29 12.13 -15.99
N LEU A 192 5.60 11.94 -16.04
CA LEU A 192 6.54 12.94 -16.59
C LEU A 192 6.55 12.99 -18.12
N ASN A 193 6.27 11.85 -18.78
CA ASN A 193 6.21 11.76 -20.24
C ASN A 193 4.80 12.00 -20.81
N GLY A 194 3.78 12.09 -19.95
CA GLY A 194 2.40 12.40 -20.31
C GLY A 194 1.55 11.20 -20.74
N GLU A 195 2.02 9.96 -20.59
CA GLU A 195 1.20 8.75 -20.77
C GLU A 195 0.06 8.69 -19.73
N TRP A 196 0.38 9.08 -18.50
CA TRP A 196 -0.57 9.37 -17.44
C TRP A 196 -0.45 10.83 -17.04
N LYS A 197 -1.52 11.36 -16.44
CA LYS A 197 -1.59 12.74 -16.00
C LYS A 197 -1.76 12.77 -14.49
N MET A 198 -0.81 13.35 -13.77
CA MET A 198 -1.00 13.60 -12.35
C MET A 198 -2.18 14.57 -12.20
N ALA A 199 -3.16 14.19 -11.38
CA ALA A 199 -4.32 15.02 -11.07
C ALA A 199 -4.44 15.22 -9.57
N VAL A 200 -4.72 16.45 -9.15
CA VAL A 200 -4.97 16.83 -7.75
C VAL A 200 -6.30 17.56 -7.73
N ASN A 201 -7.19 17.22 -6.79
CA ASN A 201 -8.57 17.74 -6.75
C ASN A 201 -9.28 17.62 -8.11
N GLU A 202 -9.19 16.43 -8.73
CA GLU A 202 -9.78 16.11 -10.05
C GLU A 202 -9.25 16.93 -11.25
N GLN A 203 -8.19 17.71 -11.07
CA GLN A 203 -7.61 18.54 -12.12
C GLN A 203 -6.18 18.13 -12.45
N GLU A 204 -5.88 17.98 -13.74
CA GLU A 204 -4.52 17.75 -14.25
C GLU A 204 -3.57 18.87 -13.80
N VAL A 205 -2.41 18.49 -13.24
CA VAL A 205 -1.37 19.43 -12.84
C VAL A 205 -0.18 19.35 -13.79
N GLN A 206 0.49 20.49 -13.96
CA GLN A 206 1.69 20.58 -14.78
C GLN A 206 2.93 20.22 -13.96
N LEU A 207 3.35 18.95 -14.05
CA LEU A 207 4.47 18.37 -13.32
C LEU A 207 5.75 18.33 -14.17
N GLU A 208 6.90 18.62 -13.56
CA GLU A 208 8.23 18.32 -14.11
C GLU A 208 9.19 17.83 -13.02
N TRP A 209 10.19 17.04 -13.41
CA TRP A 209 11.28 16.67 -12.50
C TRP A 209 12.27 17.83 -12.36
N SER A 210 12.68 18.16 -11.14
CA SER A 210 13.68 19.21 -10.88
C SER A 210 14.71 18.76 -9.85
N GLU A 211 16.00 18.92 -10.20
CA GLU A 211 17.11 18.70 -9.26
C GLU A 211 17.35 19.90 -8.34
N THR A 212 16.81 21.07 -8.68
CA THR A 212 17.01 22.33 -7.95
C THR A 212 15.75 22.82 -7.24
N GLY A 213 14.60 22.19 -7.44
CA GLY A 213 13.33 22.64 -6.88
C GLY A 213 12.79 23.91 -7.55
N GLU A 214 13.45 24.34 -8.63
CA GLU A 214 13.07 25.46 -9.47
C GLU A 214 12.78 24.94 -10.88
N GLY A 215 11.94 25.63 -11.64
CA GLY A 215 11.53 25.19 -12.95
C GLY A 215 10.56 26.13 -13.64
N ASN A 216 10.00 25.69 -14.76
CA ASN A 216 9.08 26.48 -15.58
C ASN A 216 7.61 26.07 -15.39
N LYS A 217 7.35 24.92 -14.76
CA LYS A 217 5.99 24.48 -14.44
C LYS A 217 5.62 24.89 -13.01
N PRO A 218 4.36 24.76 -12.57
CA PRO A 218 4.00 25.06 -11.18
C PRO A 218 4.41 23.95 -10.19
N TYR A 219 4.57 22.69 -10.64
CA TYR A 219 4.89 21.54 -9.78
C TYR A 219 6.29 20.98 -10.12
N GLN A 220 7.27 21.24 -9.25
CA GLN A 220 8.61 20.64 -9.31
C GLN A 220 8.67 19.37 -8.47
N LEU A 221 8.62 18.19 -9.11
CA LEU A 221 8.88 16.92 -8.45
C LEU A 221 10.37 16.77 -8.16
N VAL A 222 10.72 16.69 -6.88
CA VAL A 222 12.13 16.65 -6.44
C VAL A 222 12.55 15.30 -5.88
N ALA A 223 11.59 14.47 -5.44
CA ALA A 223 11.83 13.09 -5.02
C ALA A 223 10.55 12.24 -5.09
N VAL A 224 10.73 10.93 -5.23
CA VAL A 224 9.65 9.93 -5.16
C VAL A 224 10.05 8.84 -4.20
N TYR A 225 9.15 8.47 -3.30
CA TYR A 225 9.33 7.33 -2.41
C TYR A 225 8.12 6.40 -2.45
N SER A 226 8.36 5.11 -2.33
CA SER A 226 7.29 4.12 -2.29
C SER A 226 7.66 2.86 -1.54
N ASP A 227 6.67 2.27 -0.90
CA ASP A 227 6.71 0.96 -0.22
C ASP A 227 6.10 -0.16 -1.09
N ALA A 228 5.78 0.12 -2.36
CA ALA A 228 5.07 -0.77 -3.27
C ALA A 228 5.77 -2.11 -3.55
N ASP A 229 7.10 -2.15 -3.40
CA ASP A 229 7.91 -3.36 -3.53
C ASP A 229 7.68 -4.37 -2.39
N THR A 230 7.17 -3.92 -1.25
CA THR A 230 7.10 -4.71 -0.02
C THR A 230 5.71 -4.81 0.57
N GLN A 231 4.84 -3.84 0.31
CA GLN A 231 3.48 -3.85 0.85
C GLN A 231 2.55 -4.81 0.11
N PRO A 232 1.55 -5.38 0.82
CA PRO A 232 0.45 -6.11 0.22
C PRO A 232 -0.20 -5.32 -0.90
N TYR A 233 -0.77 -6.00 -1.90
CA TYR A 233 -1.24 -5.39 -3.15
C TYR A 233 -2.01 -4.09 -2.92
N LEU A 234 -3.10 -4.09 -2.15
CA LEU A 234 -3.92 -2.88 -1.94
C LEU A 234 -3.39 -1.88 -0.91
N LYS A 235 -2.26 -2.16 -0.27
CA LYS A 235 -1.64 -1.32 0.78
C LYS A 235 -0.40 -0.57 0.30
N LYS A 236 -0.23 -0.42 -1.01
CA LYS A 236 0.94 0.24 -1.63
C LYS A 236 0.72 1.74 -1.74
N HIS A 237 1.75 2.52 -1.39
CA HIS A 237 1.74 3.97 -1.41
C HIS A 237 2.87 4.50 -2.29
N VAL A 238 2.60 5.54 -3.07
CA VAL A 238 3.63 6.33 -3.75
C VAL A 238 3.54 7.78 -3.31
N TYR A 239 4.60 8.28 -2.69
CA TYR A 239 4.74 9.66 -2.27
C TYR A 239 5.54 10.47 -3.29
N PHE A 240 4.98 11.60 -3.70
CA PHE A 240 5.62 12.61 -4.53
C PHE A 240 5.95 13.82 -3.67
N PHE A 241 7.24 14.13 -3.56
CA PHE A 241 7.73 15.31 -2.88
C PHE A 241 7.88 16.44 -3.90
N VAL A 242 7.03 17.45 -3.78
CA VAL A 242 6.86 18.49 -4.79
C VAL A 242 7.08 19.87 -4.19
N ILE A 243 7.79 20.73 -4.89
CA ILE A 243 7.80 22.17 -4.62
C ILE A 243 6.78 22.79 -5.58
N GLU A 244 5.63 23.20 -5.05
CA GLU A 244 4.56 23.85 -5.82
C GLU A 244 4.68 25.36 -5.68
N ASN A 245 5.06 26.05 -6.76
CA ASN A 245 5.26 27.51 -6.77
C ASN A 245 6.14 27.99 -5.60
N GLY A 246 7.21 27.26 -5.31
CA GLY A 246 8.13 27.52 -4.20
C GLY A 246 7.69 27.00 -2.83
N THR A 247 6.49 26.43 -2.70
CA THR A 247 5.96 25.87 -1.45
C THR A 247 6.13 24.35 -1.42
N PRO A 248 6.81 23.77 -0.41
CA PRO A 248 6.95 22.32 -0.30
C PRO A 248 5.63 21.64 0.07
N LYS A 249 5.23 20.64 -0.72
CA LYS A 249 4.08 19.77 -0.50
C LYS A 249 4.42 18.31 -0.74
N VAL A 250 3.69 17.42 -0.09
CA VAL A 250 3.84 15.98 -0.26
C VAL A 250 2.50 15.41 -0.70
N PHE A 251 2.50 14.73 -1.82
CA PHE A 251 1.32 14.10 -2.40
C PHE A 251 1.44 12.59 -2.31
N VAL A 252 0.32 11.90 -2.15
CA VAL A 252 0.27 10.44 -2.08
C VAL A 252 -0.78 9.89 -3.04
N THR A 253 -0.48 8.75 -3.65
CA THR A 253 -1.44 7.95 -4.39
C THR A 253 -1.37 6.49 -3.99
N GLN A 254 -2.54 5.86 -3.98
CA GLN A 254 -2.75 4.42 -3.82
C GLN A 254 -3.69 3.89 -4.92
N GLN A 255 -3.95 4.70 -5.95
CA GLN A 255 -4.93 4.40 -6.98
C GLN A 255 -4.55 3.11 -7.70
N ASN A 256 -5.49 2.16 -7.72
CA ASN A 256 -5.35 0.84 -8.33
C ASN A 256 -6.29 0.63 -9.52
N GLN A 257 -7.18 1.58 -9.81
CA GLN A 257 -8.10 1.55 -10.95
C GLN A 257 -7.74 2.64 -11.95
N GLY A 258 -7.89 2.34 -13.24
CA GLY A 258 -7.78 3.36 -14.29
C GLY A 258 -9.03 4.25 -14.39
N ASN A 259 -8.97 5.24 -15.29
CA ASN A 259 -10.11 6.05 -15.70
C ASN A 259 -9.93 6.49 -17.16
N ASP A 260 -11.03 6.96 -17.78
CA ASP A 260 -11.08 7.32 -19.19
C ASP A 260 -10.17 8.51 -19.57
N GLN A 261 -9.70 9.27 -18.57
CA GLN A 261 -8.84 10.45 -18.76
C GLN A 261 -7.35 10.15 -18.56
N ASN A 262 -6.99 8.90 -18.21
CA ASN A 262 -5.65 8.49 -17.77
C ASN A 262 -5.11 9.39 -16.64
N TYR A 263 -6.00 9.81 -15.74
CA TYR A 263 -5.64 10.57 -14.56
C TYR A 263 -5.11 9.63 -13.48
N LEU A 264 -3.94 9.95 -12.95
CA LEU A 264 -3.47 9.38 -11.72
C LEU A 264 -3.72 10.40 -10.62
N TYR A 265 -4.73 10.13 -9.80
CA TYR A 265 -5.17 10.98 -8.71
C TYR A 265 -4.19 10.89 -7.55
N PHE A 266 -3.74 12.06 -7.13
CA PHE A 266 -2.95 12.28 -5.93
C PHE A 266 -3.71 13.19 -4.99
N ASN A 267 -3.59 12.91 -3.70
CA ASN A 267 -4.06 13.79 -2.64
C ASN A 267 -2.86 14.33 -1.88
N GLU A 268 -2.93 15.57 -1.39
CA GLU A 268 -1.95 16.03 -0.41
C GLU A 268 -2.04 15.12 0.81
N THR A 269 -0.90 14.60 1.26
CA THR A 269 -0.88 13.67 2.39
C THR A 269 -1.41 14.34 3.65
N GLN A 270 -2.22 13.58 4.39
CA GLN A 270 -2.70 13.99 5.71
C GLN A 270 -1.71 13.60 6.82
N ASN A 271 -0.63 12.88 6.50
CA ASN A 271 0.42 12.57 7.46
C ASN A 271 1.24 13.85 7.75
N ALA A 272 1.07 14.38 8.96
CA ALA A 272 1.69 15.63 9.37
C ALA A 272 3.23 15.52 9.45
N ASP A 273 3.77 14.36 9.79
CA ASP A 273 5.21 14.17 9.96
C ASP A 273 5.96 14.31 8.63
N ILE A 274 5.52 13.58 7.60
CA ILE A 274 6.16 13.64 6.27
C ILE A 274 5.99 15.02 5.62
N LYS A 275 4.82 15.67 5.83
CA LYS A 275 4.55 17.03 5.35
C LYS A 275 5.46 18.06 6.03
N ASN A 276 5.53 18.04 7.36
CA ASN A 276 6.33 18.99 8.14
C ASN A 276 7.83 18.73 7.96
N GLY A 277 8.24 17.46 7.94
CA GLY A 277 9.63 17.05 7.73
C GLY A 277 10.16 17.53 6.39
N PHE A 278 9.41 17.32 5.31
CA PHE A 278 9.79 17.83 4.00
C PHE A 278 9.85 19.37 3.96
N ALA A 279 8.86 20.06 4.53
CA ALA A 279 8.84 21.51 4.57
C ALA A 279 10.05 22.09 5.32
N GLN A 280 10.45 21.48 6.45
CA GLN A 280 11.64 21.89 7.20
C GLN A 280 12.93 21.65 6.41
N ILE A 281 13.04 20.55 5.69
CA ILE A 281 14.21 20.23 4.85
C ILE A 281 14.37 21.28 3.75
N VAL A 282 13.27 21.62 3.05
CA VAL A 282 13.29 22.62 1.97
C VAL A 282 13.67 24.00 2.50
N ASN A 283 13.09 24.41 3.63
CA ASN A 283 13.30 25.73 4.24
C ASN A 283 14.63 25.87 5.02
N GLY A 284 15.54 24.90 4.91
CA GLY A 284 16.87 24.98 5.53
C GLY A 284 16.88 24.80 7.05
N GLY A 285 15.77 24.36 7.65
CA GLY A 285 15.75 23.95 9.04
C GLY A 285 16.67 22.73 9.27
N GLN A 286 17.05 22.50 10.53
CA GLN A 286 17.29 21.11 10.93
C GLN A 286 15.97 20.39 10.63
N ALA A 287 16.02 19.31 9.83
CA ALA A 287 14.90 18.39 9.81
C ALA A 287 14.60 18.10 11.29
N ALA A 288 13.36 18.27 11.73
CA ALA A 288 12.97 17.65 12.98
C ALA A 288 13.45 16.21 12.82
N LYS A 289 14.34 15.78 13.72
CA LYS A 289 14.48 14.34 13.95
C LYS A 289 13.04 13.89 14.03
N MET A 290 12.64 12.95 13.17
CA MET A 290 11.42 12.21 13.44
C MET A 290 11.46 11.87 14.92
N PRO A 291 10.38 12.12 15.68
CA PRO A 291 10.39 11.87 17.11
C PRO A 291 11.06 10.52 17.29
N GLU A 292 12.27 10.52 17.91
CA GLU A 292 13.01 9.30 18.19
C GLU A 292 11.97 8.40 18.81
N LYS A 293 11.64 7.29 18.10
CA LYS A 293 10.61 6.32 18.45
C LYS A 293 10.29 6.49 19.93
N SER A 294 9.27 7.30 20.25
CA SER A 294 8.94 7.63 21.65
C SER A 294 8.84 6.28 22.27
N SER A 295 9.81 5.97 23.15
CA SER A 295 10.22 4.61 23.52
C SER A 295 9.07 3.68 23.27
N THR A 296 9.08 2.88 22.20
CA THR A 296 7.90 2.07 21.87
C THR A 296 7.51 1.38 23.15
N LYS A 297 6.42 1.84 23.78
CA LYS A 297 5.65 1.01 24.66
C LYS A 297 4.99 0.08 23.66
N GLU A 298 5.76 -0.89 23.22
CA GLU A 298 5.22 -2.10 22.65
C GLU A 298 4.28 -2.60 23.75
N TYR A 299 3.00 -2.32 23.57
CA TYR A 299 1.99 -2.83 24.47
C TYR A 299 2.00 -4.33 24.19
N LYS A 300 2.66 -5.06 25.08
CA LYS A 300 2.78 -6.52 25.05
C LYS A 300 1.41 -7.24 25.09
N ASP A 301 0.34 -6.46 25.22
CA ASP A 301 -1.03 -6.82 25.59
C ASP A 301 -1.98 -5.81 24.89
N ASN A 302 -2.72 -6.24 23.87
CA ASN A 302 -3.64 -5.36 23.11
C ASN A 302 -4.79 -4.88 24.01
N LYS A 303 -5.06 -5.61 25.08
CA LYS A 303 -5.98 -5.27 26.17
C LYS A 303 -5.61 -3.99 26.92
N LEU A 304 -4.32 -3.79 27.25
CA LEU A 304 -3.89 -2.60 27.99
C LEU A 304 -4.00 -1.34 27.13
N LEU A 305 -3.71 -1.44 25.83
CA LEU A 305 -3.91 -0.33 24.91
C LEU A 305 -5.40 0.01 24.76
N ALA A 306 -6.26 -1.00 24.53
CA ALA A 306 -7.70 -0.80 24.46
C ALA A 306 -8.28 -0.18 25.74
N ALA A 307 -7.74 -0.56 26.91
CA ALA A 307 -8.10 0.04 28.19
C ALA A 307 -7.76 1.54 28.25
N LYS A 308 -6.63 1.98 27.69
CA LYS A 308 -6.29 3.42 27.58
C LYS A 308 -7.24 4.16 26.66
N VAL A 309 -7.63 3.54 25.55
CA VAL A 309 -8.64 4.10 24.63
C VAL A 309 -9.98 4.26 25.34
N LEU A 310 -10.44 3.25 26.09
CA LEU A 310 -11.68 3.33 26.88
C LEU A 310 -11.63 4.46 27.92
N VAL A 311 -10.51 4.61 28.65
CA VAL A 311 -10.32 5.72 29.60
C VAL A 311 -10.53 7.06 28.91
N LYS A 312 -9.87 7.28 27.77
CA LYS A 312 -10.02 8.53 27.00
C LYS A 312 -11.45 8.76 26.52
N GLN A 313 -12.13 7.69 26.12
CA GLN A 313 -13.50 7.78 25.66
C GLN A 313 -14.44 8.21 26.80
N PHE A 314 -14.32 7.61 27.99
CA PHE A 314 -15.09 8.03 29.16
C PHE A 314 -14.83 9.49 29.54
N GLU A 315 -13.56 9.90 29.58
CA GLU A 315 -13.17 11.29 29.86
C GLU A 315 -13.79 12.26 28.83
N SER A 316 -13.83 11.88 27.55
CA SER A 316 -14.36 12.72 26.47
C SER A 316 -15.87 12.96 26.58
N TYR A 317 -16.61 12.04 27.18
CA TYR A 317 -18.05 12.20 27.45
C TYR A 317 -18.34 12.80 28.84
N GLY A 318 -17.30 13.23 29.57
CA GLY A 318 -17.42 13.79 30.92
C GLY A 318 -17.68 12.74 32.01
N GLY A 319 -17.50 11.46 31.70
CA GLY A 319 -17.60 10.36 32.65
C GLY A 319 -16.31 10.14 33.43
N ASN A 320 -16.42 9.55 34.63
CA ASN A 320 -15.28 9.12 35.42
C ASN A 320 -14.97 7.65 35.11
N PRO A 321 -13.77 7.32 34.60
CA PRO A 321 -13.37 5.94 34.32
C PRO A 321 -13.47 4.98 35.52
N ASN A 322 -13.38 5.47 36.76
CA ASN A 322 -13.55 4.62 37.95
C ASN A 322 -15.00 4.17 38.12
N ASP A 323 -15.97 5.01 37.77
CA ASP A 323 -17.40 4.66 37.86
C ASP A 323 -17.72 3.49 36.91
N ALA A 324 -17.07 3.43 35.75
CA ALA A 324 -17.21 2.31 34.81
C ALA A 324 -16.63 1.00 35.36
N ILE A 325 -15.54 1.07 36.14
CA ILE A 325 -14.91 -0.09 36.76
C ILE A 325 -15.72 -0.58 37.97
N ASP A 326 -16.22 0.35 38.79
CA ASP A 326 -16.99 0.03 39.98
C ASP A 326 -18.36 -0.59 39.64
N ASN A 327 -18.92 -0.28 38.47
CA ASN A 327 -20.16 -0.89 37.95
C ASN A 327 -19.93 -2.11 37.04
N SER A 328 -18.73 -2.72 37.06
CA SER A 328 -18.31 -3.80 36.16
C SER A 328 -19.14 -5.09 36.21
N THR A 329 -20.01 -5.27 37.20
CA THR A 329 -20.93 -6.42 37.25
C THR A 329 -22.00 -6.38 36.16
N ASP A 330 -22.28 -5.18 35.61
CA ASP A 330 -23.34 -4.96 34.63
C ASP A 330 -22.80 -4.57 33.24
N THR A 331 -21.49 -4.28 33.12
CA THR A 331 -20.89 -3.86 31.85
C THR A 331 -19.49 -4.42 31.66
N THR A 332 -19.31 -5.14 30.56
CA THR A 332 -18.01 -5.66 30.11
C THR A 332 -17.73 -5.23 28.68
N TYR A 333 -16.47 -5.32 28.26
CA TYR A 333 -16.04 -4.97 26.91
C TYR A 333 -15.32 -6.14 26.26
N SER A 334 -15.51 -6.30 24.96
CA SER A 334 -14.79 -7.28 24.15
C SER A 334 -14.03 -6.60 23.02
N LEU A 335 -12.94 -7.21 22.60
CA LEU A 335 -12.07 -6.71 21.55
C LEU A 335 -12.16 -7.59 20.31
N MET A 336 -12.17 -6.94 19.14
CA MET A 336 -12.14 -7.61 17.84
C MET A 336 -11.13 -6.88 16.93
N LYS A 337 -10.25 -7.63 16.27
CA LYS A 337 -9.41 -7.09 15.19
C LYS A 337 -10.12 -7.28 13.87
N GLU A 338 -10.20 -6.20 13.09
CA GLU A 338 -10.79 -6.24 11.76
C GLU A 338 -9.80 -5.59 10.76
N PRO A 339 -9.07 -6.42 9.98
CA PRO A 339 -8.21 -5.90 8.93
C PRO A 339 -9.07 -5.42 7.77
N SER A 340 -8.90 -4.15 7.35
CA SER A 340 -9.67 -3.59 6.23
C SER A 340 -11.19 -3.71 6.45
N MET A 341 -11.71 -3.16 7.56
CA MET A 341 -13.13 -3.18 7.91
C MET A 341 -13.98 -2.46 6.86
N GLU A 342 -14.99 -3.13 6.32
CA GLU A 342 -16.02 -2.49 5.49
C GLU A 342 -16.97 -1.66 6.35
N ILE A 343 -17.29 -0.44 5.91
CA ILE A 343 -18.33 0.36 6.55
C ILE A 343 -19.67 -0.11 5.98
N TRP A 344 -20.42 -0.83 6.82
CA TRP A 344 -21.71 -1.43 6.47
C TRP A 344 -21.62 -2.47 5.35
N THR A 345 -22.22 -2.19 4.19
CA THR A 345 -22.12 -2.98 2.95
C THR A 345 -21.93 -2.06 1.74
N THR A 346 -21.22 -0.95 1.95
CA THR A 346 -21.07 0.13 0.96
C THR A 346 -19.96 -0.13 -0.06
N GLY A 347 -19.10 -1.12 0.18
CA GLY A 347 -17.86 -1.35 -0.56
C GLY A 347 -16.74 -0.36 -0.23
N VAL A 348 -16.93 0.50 0.79
CA VAL A 348 -15.90 1.41 1.31
C VAL A 348 -15.27 0.82 2.56
N TYR A 349 -13.94 0.75 2.58
CA TYR A 349 -13.17 0.15 3.65
C TYR A 349 -12.41 1.21 4.44
N LEU A 350 -12.24 0.98 5.74
CA LEU A 350 -11.31 1.77 6.54
C LEU A 350 -9.89 1.59 6.00
N PRO A 351 -9.10 2.69 5.93
CA PRO A 351 -7.78 2.66 5.29
C PRO A 351 -6.73 1.91 6.09
N GLU A 352 -6.96 1.69 7.39
CA GLU A 352 -6.02 1.04 8.29
C GLU A 352 -6.67 -0.18 8.99
N ASP A 353 -5.85 -1.10 9.49
CA ASP A 353 -6.34 -2.22 10.31
C ASP A 353 -6.81 -1.68 11.68
N VAL A 354 -8.01 -2.06 12.10
CA VAL A 354 -8.64 -1.49 13.30
C VAL A 354 -8.89 -2.52 14.39
N THR A 355 -8.99 -2.02 15.61
CA THR A 355 -9.54 -2.73 16.76
C THR A 355 -10.90 -2.12 17.09
N ILE A 356 -11.90 -2.98 17.27
CA ILE A 356 -13.24 -2.63 17.70
C ILE A 356 -13.38 -3.03 19.17
N ILE A 357 -13.79 -2.08 20.00
CA ILE A 357 -14.16 -2.29 21.39
C ILE A 357 -15.69 -2.31 21.45
N THR A 358 -16.29 -3.42 21.86
CA THR A 358 -17.75 -3.57 21.94
C THR A 358 -18.16 -3.80 23.38
N GLY A 359 -19.02 -2.91 23.91
CA GLY A 359 -19.60 -3.04 25.23
C GLY A 359 -20.79 -4.01 25.27
N SER A 360 -20.92 -4.72 26.38
CA SER A 360 -22.03 -5.61 26.73
C SER A 360 -22.66 -5.13 28.03
N PRO A 361 -23.93 -4.67 28.05
CA PRO A 361 -24.85 -4.58 26.91
C PRO A 361 -24.39 -3.53 25.88
N LEU A 362 -24.88 -3.63 24.64
CA LEU A 362 -24.56 -2.73 23.52
C LEU A 362 -24.74 -1.23 23.84
N ALA A 363 -25.58 -0.88 24.83
CA ALA A 363 -25.74 0.48 25.33
C ALA A 363 -24.46 1.08 25.92
N ALA A 364 -23.50 0.25 26.33
CA ALA A 364 -22.16 0.67 26.76
C ALA A 364 -21.28 1.18 25.60
N GLY A 365 -21.72 1.01 24.35
CA GLY A 365 -21.12 1.61 23.17
C GLY A 365 -20.23 0.68 22.37
N MET A 366 -19.79 1.19 21.23
CA MET A 366 -18.86 0.53 20.32
C MET A 366 -17.88 1.57 19.79
N PHE A 367 -16.59 1.25 19.83
CA PHE A 367 -15.52 2.18 19.46
C PHE A 367 -14.56 1.50 18.48
N THR A 368 -14.27 2.16 17.36
CA THR A 368 -13.38 1.63 16.31
C THR A 368 -12.16 2.50 16.20
N TYR A 369 -10.97 1.94 16.42
CA TYR A 369 -9.72 2.70 16.35
C TYR A 369 -8.60 1.94 15.66
N HIS A 370 -7.70 2.68 15.03
CA HIS A 370 -6.39 2.22 14.58
C HIS A 370 -5.31 2.68 15.58
N ASN A 371 -4.36 1.80 15.92
CA ASN A 371 -3.21 2.16 16.75
C ASN A 371 -2.08 2.71 15.88
N ASN A 372 -1.71 3.98 16.08
CA ASN A 372 -0.69 4.65 15.28
C ASN A 372 0.75 4.27 15.70
N GLY A 373 0.92 3.54 16.82
CA GLY A 373 2.23 3.07 17.29
C GLY A 373 3.11 4.12 17.97
N ASP A 374 2.64 5.37 18.09
CA ASP A 374 3.36 6.52 18.63
C ASP A 374 2.80 7.02 19.99
N GLY A 375 1.86 6.27 20.57
CA GLY A 375 1.12 6.68 21.76
C GLY A 375 -0.18 7.43 21.47
N THR A 376 -0.56 7.52 20.20
CA THR A 376 -1.88 7.99 19.76
C THR A 376 -2.68 6.88 19.07
N VAL A 377 -3.99 7.08 18.98
CA VAL A 377 -4.89 6.23 18.19
C VAL A 377 -5.72 7.08 17.24
N THR A 378 -6.04 6.54 16.07
CA THR A 378 -6.98 7.14 15.12
C THR A 378 -8.36 6.52 15.33
N MET A 379 -9.28 7.28 15.91
CA MET A 379 -10.66 6.87 16.18
C MET A 379 -11.55 7.18 14.98
N TYR A 380 -12.31 6.19 14.53
CA TYR A 380 -13.30 6.31 13.48
C TYR A 380 -14.70 6.38 14.08
N PRO A 381 -15.53 7.38 13.71
CA PRO A 381 -16.91 7.50 14.18
C PRO A 381 -17.84 6.52 13.43
N VAL A 382 -17.48 5.23 13.41
CA VAL A 382 -18.29 4.18 12.76
C VAL A 382 -19.61 4.02 13.53
N PRO A 383 -20.78 4.12 12.87
CA PRO A 383 -22.05 3.92 13.55
C PRO A 383 -22.15 2.52 14.16
N SER A 384 -22.61 2.45 15.41
CA SER A 384 -22.98 1.16 16.03
C SER A 384 -24.26 0.57 15.47
N HIS A 385 -25.11 1.43 14.87
CA HIS A 385 -26.36 1.06 14.23
C HIS A 385 -26.59 1.94 13.00
N TYR A 386 -27.02 1.32 11.90
CA TYR A 386 -27.29 1.98 10.63
C TYR A 386 -28.80 2.17 10.47
N GLN A 387 -29.36 3.17 11.17
CA GLN A 387 -30.81 3.42 11.17
C GLN A 387 -31.29 4.24 9.97
N ASP A 388 -30.38 4.97 9.33
CA ASP A 388 -30.68 5.73 8.14
C ASP A 388 -30.68 4.79 6.93
N LYS A 389 -31.80 4.75 6.20
CA LYS A 389 -31.97 3.92 5.00
C LYS A 389 -31.03 4.34 3.86
N ASP A 390 -30.48 5.55 3.92
CA ASP A 390 -29.59 6.07 2.90
C ASP A 390 -28.22 5.34 2.92
N TRP A 391 -27.90 4.59 3.98
CA TRP A 391 -26.76 3.66 4.01
C TRP A 391 -26.87 2.50 3.01
N ASP A 392 -28.09 2.10 2.64
CA ASP A 392 -28.33 1.04 1.66
C ASP A 392 -28.36 1.58 0.21
N ASP A 393 -28.32 2.90 0.04
CA ASP A 393 -28.19 3.51 -1.28
C ASP A 393 -26.74 3.40 -1.78
N PRO A 394 -26.48 2.88 -3.00
CA PRO A 394 -25.13 2.63 -3.49
C PRO A 394 -24.22 3.86 -3.61
N GLU A 395 -24.77 5.06 -3.76
CA GLU A 395 -24.00 6.30 -3.90
C GLU A 395 -23.97 7.08 -2.58
N LEU A 396 -25.13 7.28 -1.93
CA LEU A 396 -25.20 7.98 -0.65
C LEU A 396 -24.51 7.19 0.47
N GLY A 397 -24.69 5.87 0.52
CA GLY A 397 -24.02 5.02 1.50
C GLY A 397 -22.49 5.10 1.39
N LYS A 398 -21.95 5.13 0.16
CA LYS A 398 -20.51 5.34 -0.05
C LYS A 398 -20.05 6.72 0.41
N GLN A 399 -20.82 7.76 0.12
CA GLN A 399 -20.51 9.12 0.57
C GLN A 399 -20.50 9.19 2.10
N MET A 400 -21.50 8.63 2.77
CA MET A 400 -21.57 8.56 4.23
C MET A 400 -20.41 7.76 4.83
N ALA A 401 -20.00 6.66 4.18
CA ALA A 401 -18.82 5.90 4.58
C ALA A 401 -17.52 6.71 4.44
N GLN A 402 -17.37 7.47 3.35
CA GLN A 402 -16.24 8.39 3.19
C GLN A 402 -16.25 9.50 4.24
N ASP A 403 -17.42 10.03 4.60
CA ASP A 403 -17.56 11.02 5.67
C ASP A 403 -17.13 10.45 7.03
N VAL A 404 -17.39 9.17 7.32
CA VAL A 404 -16.85 8.50 8.52
C VAL A 404 -15.33 8.50 8.51
N ILE A 405 -14.69 8.20 7.38
CA ILE A 405 -13.23 8.23 7.24
C ILE A 405 -12.69 9.66 7.39
N ALA A 406 -13.34 10.63 6.76
CA ALA A 406 -12.94 12.03 6.79
C ALA A 406 -13.05 12.64 8.19
N ASN A 407 -14.02 12.20 9.00
CA ASN A 407 -14.25 12.69 10.35
C ASN A 407 -13.51 11.91 11.44
N LYS A 408 -12.47 11.16 11.08
CA LYS A 408 -11.59 10.49 12.05
C LYS A 408 -10.92 11.47 13.00
N LYS A 409 -10.65 11.02 14.23
CA LYS A 409 -10.00 11.83 15.28
C LYS A 409 -8.75 11.14 15.79
N VAL A 410 -7.65 11.88 15.86
CA VAL A 410 -6.43 11.40 16.52
C VAL A 410 -6.53 11.71 18.01
N ILE A 411 -6.38 10.69 18.85
CA ILE A 411 -6.50 10.77 20.31
C ILE A 411 -5.15 10.37 20.93
N ASP A 412 -4.59 11.25 21.75
CA ASP A 412 -3.40 10.94 22.57
C ASP A 412 -3.81 10.07 23.77
N ILE A 413 -3.26 8.85 23.82
CA ILE A 413 -3.47 7.89 24.92
C ILE A 413 -2.22 7.76 25.81
N SER A 414 -1.14 8.48 25.49
CA SER A 414 0.16 8.36 26.17
C SER A 414 0.12 8.85 27.61
N ASN A 415 -0.75 9.83 27.91
CA ASN A 415 -0.95 10.40 29.24
C ASN A 415 -1.81 9.52 30.17
N VAL A 416 -2.43 8.45 29.67
CA VAL A 416 -3.14 7.49 30.53
C VAL A 416 -2.12 6.61 31.24
N SER A 417 -2.14 6.66 32.58
CA SER A 417 -1.23 5.87 33.41
C SER A 417 -1.48 4.37 33.25
N ASP A 418 -0.41 3.58 33.32
CA ASP A 418 -0.52 2.12 33.21
C ASP A 418 -1.30 1.53 34.41
N GLU A 419 -1.29 2.20 35.57
CA GLU A 419 -2.13 1.84 36.72
C GLU A 419 -3.63 1.96 36.41
N MET A 420 -4.06 3.11 35.86
CA MET A 420 -5.46 3.34 35.49
C MET A 420 -5.88 2.38 34.38
N ALA A 421 -5.03 2.21 33.37
CA ALA A 421 -5.27 1.28 32.27
C ALA A 421 -5.38 -0.17 32.74
N SER A 422 -4.57 -0.59 33.72
CA SER A 422 -4.64 -1.95 34.29
C SER A 422 -5.94 -2.20 35.03
N LYS A 423 -6.46 -1.21 35.77
CA LYS A 423 -7.79 -1.29 36.40
C LYS A 423 -8.90 -1.37 35.34
N MET A 424 -8.84 -0.53 34.31
CA MET A 424 -9.79 -0.58 33.18
C MET A 424 -9.69 -1.90 32.39
N ALA A 425 -8.52 -2.51 32.25
CA ALA A 425 -8.36 -3.78 31.56
C ALA A 425 -9.09 -4.95 32.26
N THR A 426 -9.45 -4.81 33.54
CA THR A 426 -10.22 -5.85 34.28
C THR A 426 -11.63 -6.04 33.75
N ILE A 427 -12.22 -5.03 33.11
CA ILE A 427 -13.57 -5.09 32.56
C ILE A 427 -13.59 -5.43 31.07
N ILE A 428 -12.42 -5.68 30.48
CA ILE A 428 -12.28 -6.20 29.12
C ILE A 428 -12.17 -7.73 29.23
N GLU A 429 -12.96 -8.48 28.48
CA GLU A 429 -13.10 -9.93 28.64
C GLU A 429 -11.98 -10.72 27.97
N ASN A 430 -11.51 -10.26 26.81
CA ASN A 430 -10.53 -10.95 25.97
C ASN A 430 -9.30 -10.08 25.63
N ASP A 431 -8.27 -10.73 25.11
CA ASP A 431 -7.10 -10.12 24.48
C ASP A 431 -6.99 -10.67 23.04
N ILE A 432 -6.35 -9.92 22.14
CA ILE A 432 -6.41 -10.13 20.67
C ILE A 432 -5.07 -10.02 19.97
#